data_AF-A0A6G4ZTB1-F1
#
_entry.id   AF-A0A6G4ZTB1-F1
#
_cell.length_a   1.000
_cell.length_b   1.000
_cell.length_c   1.000
_cell.angle_alpha   90.00
_cell.angle_beta   90.00
_cell.angle_gamma   90.00
#
_symmetry.space_group_name_H-M   'P 1'
#
loop_
_entity.id
_entity.type
_entity.pdbx_description
1 polymer ?
#
loop_
_entity_poly.entity_id
_entity_poly.type
_entity_poly.pdbx_seq_one_letter_code
_entity_poly.pdbx_strand_id
1 'polypeptide(L)'
;MQKKRKLQFRWVVVSLIFFITLINFVDRSAISFAIGPLKKEFHFTDTQFGMILSAFGVGYALLTSLGGWMVDIWKPRRVWPIAAIAWSLCIAMLGFATGLWVFIGMRFLLGVTEGPHFPAMSRSIFDWLSPTERARALSLSLVAIPLSSVIGAPITSYLVSDFGWRMMFIIISVTGIIWAFIWYYLFRDRPEECPYVGEEEKKYLASFSPDRQPEDSPIDWRYILTHPALIANNIAYFAFGYMLFFATLWLPGYFLSQHGLDLKSVGWYLTIPWLVGCVFLKAGGFLSDWLYNKTGSRRYGRSHIIWTSQLLATI
;
A
#
# COMPACT_ATOMS: atom_id res chain seq x y z
N MET A 1 31.94 -4.85 28.58
CA MET A 1 30.72 -5.67 28.37
C MET A 1 29.94 -5.12 27.19
N GLN A 2 29.90 -5.83 26.06
CA GLN A 2 29.11 -5.46 24.89
C GLN A 2 27.62 -5.44 25.27
N LYS A 3 26.99 -4.26 25.25
CA LYS A 3 25.54 -4.10 25.37
C LYS A 3 24.92 -4.91 24.22
N LYS A 4 24.42 -6.12 24.49
CA LYS A 4 23.60 -6.88 23.52
C LYS A 4 22.54 -5.91 23.02
N ARG A 5 22.57 -5.58 21.73
CA ARG A 5 21.62 -4.68 21.09
C ARG A 5 20.26 -5.36 21.21
N LYS A 6 19.50 -5.05 22.27
CA LYS A 6 18.14 -5.57 22.46
C LYS A 6 17.35 -5.24 21.20
N LEU A 7 16.65 -6.24 20.66
CA LEU A 7 15.80 -6.05 19.50
C LEU A 7 14.80 -4.94 19.85
N GLN A 8 14.85 -3.83 19.12
CA GLN A 8 13.95 -2.70 19.33
C GLN A 8 12.60 -3.05 18.70
N PHE A 9 11.60 -3.34 19.52
CA PHE A 9 10.33 -3.89 19.06
C PHE A 9 9.58 -2.92 18.13
N ARG A 10 9.80 -1.61 18.27
CA ARG A 10 9.29 -0.61 17.32
C ARG A 10 9.67 -0.88 15.85
N TRP A 11 10.86 -1.44 15.59
CA TRP A 11 11.27 -1.80 14.23
C TRP A 11 10.65 -3.12 13.77
N VAL A 12 10.29 -4.01 14.71
CA VAL A 12 9.44 -5.17 14.41
C VAL A 12 8.06 -4.69 13.97
N VAL A 13 7.48 -3.67 14.63
CA VAL A 13 6.22 -3.05 14.19
C VAL A 13 6.34 -2.48 12.78
N VAL A 14 7.44 -1.79 12.43
CA VAL A 14 7.68 -1.34 11.05
C VAL A 14 7.74 -2.52 10.08
N SER A 15 8.37 -3.64 10.45
CA SER A 15 8.34 -4.86 9.62
C SER A 15 6.92 -5.42 9.48
N LEU A 16 6.11 -5.39 10.54
CA LEU A 16 4.72 -5.85 10.48
C LEU A 16 3.89 -5.03 9.49
N ILE A 17 4.05 -3.71 9.54
CA ILE A 17 3.44 -2.72 8.65
C ILE A 17 3.90 -2.92 7.19
N PHE A 18 5.20 -3.18 7.01
CA PHE A 18 5.78 -3.44 5.70
C PHE A 18 5.15 -4.66 5.03
N PHE A 19 5.09 -5.80 5.73
CA PHE A 19 4.56 -7.04 5.16
C PHE A 19 3.05 -6.99 4.91
N ILE A 20 2.24 -6.36 5.79
CA ILE A 20 0.81 -6.19 5.50
C ILE A 20 0.59 -5.31 4.27
N THR A 21 1.41 -4.26 4.09
CA THR A 21 1.37 -3.40 2.90
C THR A 21 1.79 -4.16 1.65
N LEU A 22 2.80 -5.03 1.77
CA LEU A 22 3.23 -5.89 0.68
C LEU A 22 2.11 -6.83 0.25
N ILE A 23 1.51 -7.56 1.19
CA ILE A 23 0.39 -8.47 0.93
C ILE A 23 -0.78 -7.72 0.28
N ASN A 24 -1.16 -6.57 0.84
CA ASN A 24 -2.25 -5.74 0.31
C ASN A 24 -2.04 -5.35 -1.16
N PHE A 25 -0.82 -4.99 -1.57
CA PHE A 25 -0.56 -4.62 -2.96
C PHE A 25 -0.38 -5.83 -3.90
N VAL A 26 0.08 -6.98 -3.39
CA VAL A 26 0.03 -8.24 -4.16
C VAL A 26 -1.42 -8.59 -4.47
N ASP A 27 -2.28 -8.60 -3.44
CA ASP A 27 -3.71 -8.84 -3.55
C ASP A 27 -4.38 -7.92 -4.58
N ARG A 28 -4.07 -6.62 -4.51
CA ARG A 28 -4.62 -5.59 -5.40
C ARG A 28 -4.26 -5.80 -6.87
N SER A 29 -3.05 -6.29 -7.14
CA SER A 29 -2.52 -6.49 -8.49
C SER A 29 -2.81 -7.89 -9.07
N ALA A 30 -3.26 -8.84 -8.24
CA ALA A 30 -3.45 -10.22 -8.64
C ALA A 30 -4.43 -10.40 -9.82
N ILE A 31 -5.52 -9.62 -9.85
CA ILE A 31 -6.53 -9.67 -10.93
C ILE A 31 -5.94 -9.35 -12.31
N SER A 32 -4.86 -8.57 -12.37
CA SER A 32 -4.21 -8.18 -13.61
C SER A 32 -3.50 -9.33 -14.32
N PHE A 33 -3.05 -10.34 -13.57
CA PHE A 33 -2.48 -11.57 -14.14
C PHE A 33 -3.57 -12.52 -14.63
N ALA A 34 -4.80 -12.35 -14.15
CA ALA A 34 -5.96 -13.13 -14.58
C ALA A 34 -6.70 -12.53 -15.80
N ILE A 35 -6.26 -11.38 -16.35
CA ILE A 35 -6.93 -10.71 -17.49
C ILE A 35 -7.18 -11.67 -18.65
N GLY A 36 -6.12 -12.35 -19.13
CA GLY A 36 -6.21 -13.27 -20.26
C GLY A 36 -7.20 -14.41 -20.02
N PRO A 37 -7.03 -15.21 -18.95
CA PRO A 37 -7.97 -16.27 -18.59
C PRO A 37 -9.42 -15.79 -18.42
N LEU A 38 -9.64 -14.67 -17.74
CA LEU A 38 -10.99 -14.12 -17.50
C LEU A 38 -11.67 -13.68 -18.79
N LYS A 39 -10.92 -13.04 -19.71
CA LYS A 39 -11.46 -12.68 -21.03
C LYS A 39 -11.77 -13.91 -21.88
N LYS A 40 -10.97 -14.97 -21.77
CA LYS A 40 -11.22 -16.23 -22.48
C LYS A 40 -12.47 -16.94 -21.96
N GLU A 41 -12.70 -16.92 -20.64
CA GLU A 41 -13.83 -17.61 -19.99
C GLU A 41 -15.15 -16.83 -20.12
N PHE A 42 -15.13 -15.51 -19.89
CA PHE A 42 -16.34 -14.69 -19.81
C PHE A 42 -16.54 -13.75 -21.00
N HIS A 43 -15.63 -13.75 -21.97
CA HIS A 43 -15.67 -12.86 -23.13
C HIS A 43 -15.78 -11.37 -22.78
N PHE A 44 -15.17 -10.96 -21.66
CA PHE A 44 -15.17 -9.56 -21.24
C PHE A 44 -14.46 -8.67 -22.25
N THR A 45 -15.08 -7.53 -22.57
CA THR A 45 -14.43 -6.46 -23.35
C THR A 45 -13.41 -5.71 -22.50
N ASP A 46 -12.48 -4.99 -23.15
CA ASP A 46 -11.53 -4.12 -22.45
C ASP A 46 -12.24 -3.07 -21.59
N THR A 47 -13.36 -2.53 -22.08
CA THR A 47 -14.20 -1.57 -21.34
C THR A 47 -14.78 -2.20 -20.07
N GLN A 48 -15.32 -3.41 -20.17
CA GLN A 48 -15.86 -4.13 -19.00
C GLN A 48 -14.77 -4.45 -17.99
N PHE A 49 -13.58 -4.84 -18.45
CA PHE A 49 -12.45 -5.07 -17.54
C PHE A 49 -11.98 -3.76 -16.88
N GLY A 50 -11.98 -2.65 -17.63
CA GLY A 50 -11.76 -1.31 -17.09
C GLY A 50 -12.75 -0.95 -15.98
N MET A 51 -14.03 -1.32 -16.12
CA MET A 51 -15.03 -1.14 -15.05
C MET A 51 -14.72 -1.99 -13.80
N ILE A 52 -14.33 -3.25 -13.97
CA ILE A 52 -13.91 -4.14 -12.86
C ILE A 52 -12.72 -3.54 -12.10
N LEU A 53 -11.72 -3.04 -12.83
CA LEU A 53 -10.54 -2.41 -12.23
C LEU A 53 -10.90 -1.12 -11.49
N SER A 54 -11.76 -0.28 -12.10
CA SER A 54 -12.16 1.03 -11.56
C SER A 54 -13.08 0.94 -10.36
N ALA A 55 -13.93 -0.10 -10.26
CA ALA A 55 -14.85 -0.30 -9.15
C ALA A 55 -14.15 -0.30 -7.78
N PHE A 56 -12.94 -0.86 -7.73
CA PHE A 56 -12.06 -0.79 -6.55
C PHE A 56 -11.75 0.64 -6.15
N GLY A 57 -11.35 1.50 -7.11
CA GLY A 57 -11.00 2.88 -6.84
C GLY A 57 -12.17 3.68 -6.26
N VAL A 58 -13.40 3.41 -6.71
CA VAL A 58 -14.61 4.04 -6.18
C VAL A 58 -14.85 3.63 -4.72
N GLY A 59 -14.83 2.34 -4.41
CA GLY A 59 -15.00 1.85 -3.04
C GLY A 59 -13.91 2.36 -2.10
N TYR A 60 -12.67 2.37 -2.59
CA TYR A 60 -11.50 2.85 -1.85
C TYR A 60 -11.57 4.35 -1.56
N ALA A 61 -11.98 5.18 -2.53
CA ALA A 61 -12.14 6.62 -2.33
C ALA A 61 -13.18 6.95 -1.25
N LEU A 62 -14.30 6.21 -1.22
CA LEU A 62 -15.36 6.42 -0.22
C LEU A 62 -14.90 6.11 1.21
N LEU A 63 -14.15 5.02 1.40
CA LEU A 63 -13.83 4.51 2.73
C LEU A 63 -12.45 4.89 3.25
N THR A 64 -11.57 5.48 2.44
CA THR A 64 -10.27 5.94 2.95
C THR A 64 -10.43 7.03 4.01
N SER A 65 -11.32 8.01 3.77
CA SER A 65 -11.59 9.09 4.73
C SER A 65 -12.29 8.59 5.99
N LEU A 66 -13.31 7.74 5.83
CA LEU A 66 -14.03 7.13 6.96
C LEU A 66 -13.14 6.15 7.75
N GLY A 67 -12.22 5.48 7.06
CA GLY A 67 -11.24 4.59 7.66
C GLY A 67 -10.32 5.30 8.66
N GLY A 68 -9.96 6.57 8.41
CA GLY A 68 -9.24 7.39 9.38
C GLY A 68 -10.00 7.58 10.68
N TRP A 69 -11.28 7.96 10.58
CA TRP A 69 -12.16 8.09 11.73
C TRP A 69 -12.32 6.77 12.51
N MET A 70 -12.50 5.65 11.80
CA MET A 70 -12.56 4.32 12.42
C MET A 70 -11.26 3.98 13.17
N VAL A 71 -10.11 4.29 12.59
CA VAL A 71 -8.79 4.07 13.21
C VAL A 71 -8.63 4.92 14.48
N ASP A 72 -9.12 6.14 14.50
CA ASP A 72 -9.01 6.99 15.69
C ASP A 72 -9.85 6.46 16.86
N ILE A 73 -11.05 5.91 16.59
CA ILE A 73 -11.95 5.36 17.63
C ILE A 73 -11.53 3.94 18.02
N TRP A 74 -11.40 3.02 17.07
CA TRP A 74 -11.23 1.58 17.34
C TRP A 74 -9.77 1.13 17.39
N LYS A 75 -8.84 2.03 17.06
CA LYS A 75 -7.39 1.83 17.06
C LYS A 75 -6.87 0.80 16.04
N PRO A 76 -5.61 0.92 15.57
CA PRO A 76 -5.06 0.04 14.54
C PRO A 76 -5.08 -1.45 14.89
N ARG A 77 -4.93 -1.84 16.17
CA ARG A 77 -4.91 -3.25 16.60
C ARG A 77 -6.18 -4.01 16.20
N ARG A 78 -7.34 -3.36 16.24
CA ARG A 78 -8.63 -3.98 15.90
C ARG A 78 -8.99 -3.73 14.43
N VAL A 79 -8.81 -2.50 13.96
CA VAL A 79 -9.23 -2.13 12.60
C VAL A 79 -8.48 -2.92 11.55
N TRP A 80 -7.17 -3.11 11.69
CA TRP A 80 -6.38 -3.72 10.61
C TRP A 80 -6.68 -5.21 10.40
N PRO A 81 -6.78 -6.06 11.44
CA PRO A 81 -7.19 -7.45 11.25
C PRO A 81 -8.61 -7.61 10.71
N ILE A 82 -9.55 -6.77 11.14
CA ILE A 82 -10.93 -6.80 10.64
C ILE A 82 -10.94 -6.45 9.16
N ALA A 83 -10.26 -5.38 8.78
CA ALA A 83 -10.09 -5.00 7.39
C ALA A 83 -9.40 -6.12 6.60
N ALA A 84 -8.33 -6.71 7.16
CA ALA A 84 -7.55 -7.76 6.53
C ALA A 84 -8.36 -9.01 6.19
N ILE A 85 -9.11 -9.49 7.18
CA ILE A 85 -10.03 -10.61 6.98
C ILE A 85 -11.09 -10.23 5.94
N ALA A 86 -11.67 -9.03 6.02
CA ALA A 86 -12.73 -8.60 5.11
C ALA A 86 -12.25 -8.51 3.64
N TRP A 87 -11.09 -7.90 3.39
CA TRP A 87 -10.55 -7.81 2.03
C TRP A 87 -10.10 -9.19 1.52
N SER A 88 -9.51 -10.03 2.37
CA SER A 88 -9.16 -11.40 2.00
C SER A 88 -10.39 -12.24 1.65
N LEU A 89 -11.50 -12.11 2.38
CA LEU A 89 -12.76 -12.76 2.02
C LEU A 89 -13.28 -12.27 0.67
N CYS A 90 -13.20 -10.97 0.38
CA CYS A 90 -13.56 -10.44 -0.94
C CYS A 90 -12.72 -11.06 -2.06
N ILE A 91 -11.42 -11.26 -1.83
CA ILE A 91 -10.52 -11.92 -2.78
C ILE A 91 -10.88 -13.38 -2.95
N ALA A 92 -11.12 -14.12 -1.87
CA ALA A 92 -11.55 -15.51 -1.94
C ALA A 92 -12.85 -15.65 -2.76
N MET A 93 -13.80 -14.74 -2.56
CA MET A 93 -15.06 -14.69 -3.31
C MET A 93 -14.87 -14.41 -4.80
N LEU A 94 -13.82 -13.67 -5.20
CA LEU A 94 -13.48 -13.52 -6.63
C LEU A 94 -13.16 -14.86 -7.28
N GLY A 95 -12.55 -15.80 -6.55
CA GLY A 95 -12.29 -17.16 -7.05
C GLY A 95 -13.55 -17.95 -7.42
N PHE A 96 -14.70 -17.56 -6.86
CA PHE A 96 -16.02 -18.16 -7.14
C PHE A 96 -16.89 -17.28 -8.05
N ALA A 97 -16.38 -16.15 -8.54
CA ALA A 97 -17.16 -15.24 -9.38
C ALA A 97 -17.49 -15.88 -10.73
N THR A 98 -18.72 -15.65 -11.20
CA THR A 98 -19.28 -16.24 -12.44
C THR A 98 -19.75 -15.20 -13.45
N GLY A 99 -19.57 -13.91 -13.19
CA GLY A 99 -20.02 -12.87 -14.11
C GLY A 99 -19.56 -11.47 -13.74
N LEU A 100 -19.70 -10.55 -14.70
CA LEU A 100 -19.20 -9.17 -14.63
C LEU A 100 -19.61 -8.42 -13.36
N TRP A 101 -20.90 -8.46 -13.01
CA TRP A 101 -21.42 -7.74 -11.86
C TRP A 101 -20.91 -8.28 -10.52
N VAL A 102 -20.64 -9.57 -10.43
CA VAL A 102 -20.01 -10.18 -9.26
C VAL A 102 -18.57 -9.65 -9.13
N PHE A 103 -17.81 -9.61 -10.22
CA PHE A 103 -16.47 -9.01 -10.22
C PHE A 103 -16.48 -7.54 -9.82
N ILE A 104 -17.38 -6.73 -10.39
CA ILE A 104 -17.53 -5.31 -10.05
C ILE A 104 -17.89 -5.14 -8.56
N GLY A 105 -18.88 -5.88 -8.07
CA GLY A 105 -19.31 -5.83 -6.68
C GLY A 105 -18.20 -6.23 -5.70
N MET A 106 -17.53 -7.35 -5.97
CA MET A 106 -16.42 -7.81 -5.12
C MET A 106 -15.24 -6.85 -5.16
N ARG A 107 -14.94 -6.23 -6.31
CA ARG A 107 -13.88 -5.21 -6.42
C ARG A 107 -14.23 -3.93 -5.68
N PHE A 108 -15.49 -3.49 -5.76
CA PHE A 108 -15.98 -2.36 -4.98
C PHE A 108 -15.85 -2.63 -3.47
N LEU A 109 -16.34 -3.78 -3.00
CA LEU A 109 -16.23 -4.18 -1.59
C LEU A 109 -14.78 -4.30 -1.15
N LEU A 110 -13.90 -4.84 -2.00
CA LEU A 110 -12.47 -4.89 -1.73
C LEU A 110 -11.92 -3.48 -1.45
N GLY A 111 -12.25 -2.50 -2.30
CA GLY A 111 -11.87 -1.09 -2.09
C GLY A 111 -12.41 -0.52 -0.77
N VAL A 112 -13.67 -0.79 -0.46
CA VAL A 112 -14.31 -0.39 0.81
C VAL A 112 -13.54 -0.96 2.01
N THR A 113 -13.18 -2.23 1.96
CA THR A 113 -12.49 -2.93 3.07
C THR A 113 -11.01 -2.54 3.21
N GLU A 114 -10.33 -2.17 2.12
CA GLU A 114 -8.93 -1.74 2.15
C GLU A 114 -8.74 -0.27 2.57
N GLY A 115 -9.79 0.55 2.52
CA GLY A 115 -9.72 2.00 2.81
C GLY A 115 -8.98 2.38 4.10
N PRO A 116 -9.18 1.68 5.24
CA PRO A 116 -8.49 2.00 6.50
C PRO A 116 -6.98 1.72 6.53
N HIS A 117 -6.40 1.08 5.50
CA HIS A 117 -5.01 0.62 5.50
C HIS A 117 -3.98 1.73 5.76
N PHE A 118 -4.01 2.80 4.96
CA PHE A 118 -3.05 3.90 5.09
C PHE A 118 -3.25 4.75 6.35
N PRO A 119 -4.49 5.05 6.77
CA PRO A 119 -4.71 5.67 8.08
C PRO A 119 -4.20 4.81 9.24
N ALA A 120 -4.45 3.49 9.24
CA ALA A 120 -3.96 2.57 10.26
C ALA A 120 -2.43 2.51 10.30
N MET A 121 -1.77 2.46 9.14
CA MET A 121 -0.32 2.55 9.02
C MET A 121 0.21 3.85 9.63
N SER A 122 -0.34 5.00 9.23
CA SER A 122 0.12 6.32 9.69
C SER A 122 -0.04 6.47 11.19
N ARG A 123 -1.18 6.03 11.73
CA ARG A 123 -1.47 6.01 13.16
C ARG A 123 -0.50 5.09 13.93
N SER A 124 -0.28 3.88 13.42
CA SER A 124 0.64 2.92 14.04
C SER A 124 2.07 3.44 14.10
N ILE A 125 2.57 4.05 13.02
CA ILE A 125 3.90 4.68 12.99
C ILE A 125 3.96 5.84 13.97
N PHE A 126 2.92 6.66 14.03
CA PHE A 126 2.88 7.79 14.95
C PHE A 126 2.93 7.36 16.42
N ASP A 127 2.17 6.33 16.79
CA ASP A 127 2.08 5.83 18.17
C ASP A 127 3.32 5.02 18.61
N TRP A 128 4.07 4.41 17.68
CA TRP A 128 5.20 3.53 18.00
C TRP A 128 6.61 4.10 17.77
N LEU A 129 6.75 5.18 16.98
CA LEU A 129 8.04 5.71 16.58
C LEU A 129 8.22 7.16 17.07
N SER A 130 9.45 7.50 17.43
CA SER A 130 9.79 8.87 17.83
C SER A 130 9.71 9.84 16.64
N PRO A 131 9.51 11.15 16.87
CA PRO A 131 9.38 12.14 15.79
C PRO A 131 10.51 12.10 14.74
N THR A 132 11.74 11.79 15.16
CA THR A 132 12.91 11.68 14.28
C THR A 132 12.94 10.38 13.48
N GLU A 133 12.24 9.33 13.92
CA GLU A 133 12.21 8.01 13.28
C GLU A 133 11.02 7.83 12.34
N ARG A 134 9.92 8.59 12.55
CA ARG A 134 8.66 8.47 11.79
C ARG A 134 8.83 8.56 10.27
N ALA A 135 9.59 9.54 9.79
CA ALA A 135 9.82 9.71 8.36
C ALA A 135 10.50 8.46 7.75
N ARG A 136 11.52 7.92 8.43
CA ARG A 136 12.21 6.70 7.99
C ARG A 136 11.31 5.47 8.03
N ALA A 137 10.51 5.33 9.09
CA ALA A 137 9.56 4.23 9.24
C ALA A 137 8.49 4.25 8.14
N LEU A 138 7.96 5.43 7.81
CA LEU A 138 7.00 5.60 6.73
C LEU A 138 7.63 5.27 5.38
N SER A 139 8.83 5.77 5.08
CA SER A 139 9.54 5.44 3.84
C SER A 139 9.79 3.94 3.70
N LEU A 140 10.25 3.27 4.76
CA LEU A 140 10.47 1.81 4.73
C LEU A 140 9.16 1.05 4.47
N SER A 141 8.07 1.48 5.11
CA SER A 141 6.75 0.88 4.92
C SER A 141 6.24 1.04 3.48
N LEU A 142 6.45 2.21 2.87
CA LEU A 142 6.00 2.51 1.50
C LEU A 142 6.84 1.80 0.42
N VAL A 143 8.09 1.42 0.70
CA VAL A 143 8.91 0.59 -0.21
C VAL A 143 8.27 -0.79 -0.45
N ALA A 144 7.37 -1.24 0.43
CA ALA A 144 6.59 -2.45 0.21
C ALA A 144 5.76 -2.42 -1.09
N ILE A 145 5.33 -1.22 -1.54
CA ILE A 145 4.47 -1.05 -2.73
C ILE A 145 5.18 -1.46 -4.03
N PRO A 146 6.35 -0.91 -4.39
CA PRO A 146 7.04 -1.40 -5.58
C PRO A 146 7.57 -2.84 -5.39
N LEU A 147 7.95 -3.21 -4.16
CA LEU A 147 8.46 -4.55 -3.90
C LEU A 147 7.37 -5.64 -4.01
N SER A 148 6.11 -5.31 -3.71
CA SER A 148 5.00 -6.24 -3.92
C SER A 148 4.85 -6.61 -5.39
N SER A 149 5.17 -5.72 -6.33
CA SER A 149 5.16 -6.07 -7.76
C SER A 149 6.38 -6.92 -8.15
N VAL A 150 7.56 -6.64 -7.58
CA VAL A 150 8.78 -7.45 -7.78
C VAL A 150 8.59 -8.90 -7.32
N ILE A 151 7.97 -9.09 -6.16
CA ILE A 151 7.80 -10.42 -5.55
C ILE A 151 6.48 -11.05 -6.00
N GLY A 152 5.40 -10.27 -6.02
CA GLY A 152 4.05 -10.72 -6.33
C GLY A 152 3.84 -11.04 -7.79
N ALA A 153 4.52 -10.38 -8.74
CA ALA A 153 4.33 -10.68 -10.15
C ALA A 153 4.75 -12.12 -10.53
N PRO A 154 5.95 -12.61 -10.15
CA PRO A 154 6.29 -14.02 -10.32
C PRO A 154 5.33 -14.94 -9.56
N ILE A 155 5.09 -14.70 -8.26
CA ILE A 155 4.23 -15.59 -7.46
C ILE A 155 2.84 -15.75 -8.10
N THR A 156 2.22 -14.63 -8.47
CA THR A 156 0.88 -14.62 -9.07
C THR A 156 0.88 -15.27 -10.44
N SER A 157 1.88 -15.02 -11.29
CA SER A 157 1.96 -15.62 -12.62
C SER A 157 2.09 -17.14 -12.57
N TYR A 158 2.90 -17.68 -11.65
CA TYR A 158 2.99 -19.12 -11.41
C TYR A 158 1.68 -19.69 -10.86
N LEU A 159 1.05 -19.01 -9.90
CA LEU A 159 -0.23 -19.46 -9.35
C LEU A 159 -1.32 -19.55 -10.42
N VAL A 160 -1.44 -18.54 -11.29
CA VAL A 160 -2.41 -18.57 -12.41
C VAL A 160 -2.06 -19.64 -13.42
N SER A 161 -0.78 -19.79 -13.78
CA SER A 161 -0.36 -20.74 -14.82
C SER A 161 -0.50 -22.20 -14.37
N ASP A 162 -0.23 -22.50 -13.10
CA ASP A 162 -0.15 -23.89 -12.62
C ASP A 162 -1.45 -24.35 -11.94
N PHE A 163 -2.18 -23.45 -11.27
CA PHE A 163 -3.42 -23.78 -10.54
C PHE A 163 -4.68 -23.11 -11.11
N GLY A 164 -4.54 -22.19 -12.07
CA GLY A 164 -5.64 -21.41 -12.61
C GLY A 164 -6.00 -20.19 -11.75
N TRP A 165 -6.72 -19.25 -12.37
CA TRP A 165 -7.04 -17.96 -11.76
C TRP A 165 -7.95 -18.07 -10.52
N ARG A 166 -8.85 -19.07 -10.49
CA ARG A 166 -9.75 -19.30 -9.35
C ARG A 166 -8.98 -19.68 -8.10
N MET A 167 -8.11 -20.68 -8.22
CA MET A 167 -7.27 -21.14 -7.12
C MET A 167 -6.24 -20.09 -6.71
N MET A 168 -5.71 -19.31 -7.65
CA MET A 168 -4.85 -18.18 -7.33
C MET A 168 -5.52 -17.23 -6.33
N PHE A 169 -6.77 -16.79 -6.57
CA PHE A 169 -7.49 -15.91 -5.64
C PHE A 169 -7.71 -16.55 -4.26
N ILE A 170 -8.03 -17.84 -4.22
CA ILE A 170 -8.20 -18.56 -2.95
C ILE A 170 -6.86 -18.62 -2.19
N ILE A 171 -5.76 -18.99 -2.85
CA ILE A 171 -4.45 -19.15 -2.22
C ILE A 171 -3.93 -17.82 -1.67
N ILE A 172 -3.99 -16.74 -2.45
CA ILE A 172 -3.49 -15.43 -1.98
C ILE A 172 -4.33 -14.90 -0.81
N SER A 173 -5.65 -15.15 -0.80
CA SER A 173 -6.52 -14.69 0.29
C SER A 173 -6.14 -15.26 1.65
N VAL A 174 -5.60 -16.49 1.69
CA VAL A 174 -5.15 -17.13 2.93
C VAL A 174 -3.99 -16.34 3.56
N THR A 175 -3.13 -15.72 2.75
CA THR A 175 -1.98 -14.97 3.26
C THR A 175 -2.41 -13.75 4.07
N GLY A 176 -3.43 -13.01 3.61
CA GLY A 176 -3.99 -11.88 4.34
C GLY A 176 -4.68 -12.29 5.64
N ILE A 177 -5.39 -13.42 5.65
CA ILE A 177 -6.00 -13.98 6.86
C ILE A 177 -4.93 -14.37 7.88
N ILE A 178 -3.90 -15.11 7.47
CA ILE A 178 -2.76 -15.48 8.34
C ILE A 178 -2.13 -14.21 8.93
N TRP A 179 -1.91 -13.20 8.09
CA TRP A 179 -1.29 -11.97 8.52
C TRP A 179 -2.16 -11.16 9.49
N ALA A 180 -3.49 -11.20 9.33
CA ALA A 180 -4.44 -10.60 10.27
C ALA A 180 -4.28 -11.17 11.68
N PHE A 181 -4.11 -12.49 11.81
CA PHE A 181 -3.84 -13.15 13.09
C PHE A 181 -2.47 -12.73 13.64
N ILE A 182 -1.42 -12.76 12.82
CA ILE A 182 -0.07 -12.33 13.23
C ILE A 182 -0.10 -10.90 13.78
N TRP A 183 -0.77 -9.99 13.07
CA TRP A 183 -0.96 -8.60 13.52
C TRP A 183 -1.67 -8.55 14.86
N TYR A 184 -2.82 -9.21 15.00
CA TYR A 184 -3.61 -9.16 16.23
C TYR A 184 -2.84 -9.67 17.46
N TYR A 185 -2.03 -10.72 17.29
CA TYR A 185 -1.25 -11.30 18.39
C TYR A 185 0.00 -10.47 18.74
N LEU A 186 0.72 -9.96 17.75
CA LEU A 186 1.99 -9.25 17.97
C LEU A 186 1.83 -7.75 18.23
N PHE A 187 0.87 -7.09 17.58
CA PHE A 187 0.71 -5.64 17.65
C PHE A 187 -0.16 -5.21 18.86
N ARG A 188 0.23 -4.09 19.48
CA ARG A 188 -0.54 -3.39 20.51
C ARG A 188 -0.65 -1.92 20.14
N ASP A 189 -1.73 -1.25 20.53
CA ASP A 189 -1.94 0.15 20.16
C ASP A 189 -0.97 1.09 20.87
N ARG A 190 -0.51 0.70 22.07
CA ARG A 190 0.48 1.44 22.85
C ARG A 190 1.71 0.57 23.14
N PRO A 191 2.93 1.14 23.07
CA PRO A 191 4.15 0.44 23.47
C PRO A 191 4.13 -0.05 24.93
N GLU A 192 3.43 0.67 25.81
CA GLU A 192 3.28 0.35 27.24
C GLU A 192 2.54 -0.98 27.48
N GLU A 193 1.55 -1.28 26.64
CA GLU A 193 0.72 -2.49 26.71
C GLU A 193 1.42 -3.71 26.08
N CYS A 194 2.55 -3.52 25.42
CA CYS A 194 3.22 -4.58 24.69
C CYS A 194 4.17 -5.38 25.60
N PRO A 195 3.95 -6.71 25.74
CA PRO A 195 4.78 -7.55 26.61
C PRO A 195 6.20 -7.76 26.05
N TYR A 196 6.42 -7.51 24.76
CA TYR A 196 7.69 -7.72 24.07
C TYR A 196 8.62 -6.50 24.09
N VAL A 197 8.15 -5.36 24.60
CA VAL A 197 8.92 -4.11 24.66
C VAL A 197 9.70 -4.05 25.98
N GLY A 198 11.01 -3.87 25.90
CA GLY A 198 11.85 -3.71 27.08
C GLY A 198 11.62 -2.37 27.79
N GLU A 199 11.82 -2.33 29.11
CA GLU A 199 11.62 -1.12 29.94
C GLU A 199 12.43 0.11 29.46
N GLU A 200 13.62 -0.09 28.89
CA GLU A 200 14.42 1.00 28.29
C GLU A 200 13.71 1.61 27.07
N GLU A 201 13.08 0.79 26.23
CA GLU A 201 12.36 1.24 25.03
C GLU A 201 11.05 1.92 25.40
N LYS A 202 10.33 1.42 26.41
CA LYS A 202 9.14 2.09 26.95
C LYS A 202 9.48 3.48 27.47
N LYS A 203 10.55 3.62 28.27
CA LYS A 203 11.00 4.94 28.77
C LYS A 203 11.41 5.88 27.66
N TYR A 204 12.12 5.38 26.64
CA TYR A 204 12.48 6.17 25.47
C TYR A 204 11.22 6.69 24.77
N LEU A 205 10.25 5.83 24.46
CA LEU A 205 9.03 6.24 23.74
C LEU A 205 8.13 7.16 24.59
N ALA A 206 8.03 6.92 25.90
CA ALA A 206 7.28 7.76 26.83
C ALA A 206 7.80 9.20 26.86
N SER A 207 9.11 9.42 26.70
CA SER A 207 9.68 10.77 26.66
C SER A 207 9.24 11.61 25.45
N PHE A 208 8.66 10.99 24.43
CA PHE A 208 8.17 11.68 23.22
C PHE A 208 6.64 11.66 23.08
N SER A 209 5.92 11.00 23.98
CA SER A 209 4.45 11.12 24.04
C SER A 209 4.13 12.45 24.70
N PRO A 210 3.71 13.48 23.94
CA PRO A 210 3.23 14.70 24.57
C PRO A 210 1.93 14.36 25.29
N ASP A 211 1.67 15.04 26.40
CA ASP A 211 0.37 15.03 27.05
C ASP A 211 -0.68 15.38 26.00
N ARG A 212 -1.55 14.42 25.65
CA ARG A 212 -2.50 14.55 24.55
C ARG A 212 -3.63 15.48 24.97
N GLN A 213 -3.42 16.78 24.87
CA GLN A 213 -4.55 17.69 24.81
C GLN A 213 -5.12 17.61 23.40
N PRO A 214 -6.39 17.20 23.21
CA PRO A 214 -7.03 17.39 21.93
C PRO A 214 -7.02 18.90 21.62
N GLU A 215 -6.27 19.30 20.62
CA GLU A 215 -6.47 20.63 20.03
C GLU A 215 -7.85 20.59 19.37
N ASP A 216 -8.87 21.05 20.08
CA ASP A 216 -10.25 21.28 19.61
C ASP A 216 -10.31 22.45 18.61
N SER A 217 -9.33 22.54 17.72
CA SER A 217 -9.37 23.47 16.61
C SER A 217 -10.34 22.94 15.55
N PRO A 218 -11.38 23.70 15.18
CA PRO A 218 -12.28 23.27 14.12
C PRO A 218 -11.50 23.15 12.81
N ILE A 219 -11.71 22.04 12.09
CA ILE A 219 -11.05 21.79 10.80
C ILE A 219 -11.52 22.84 9.79
N ASP A 220 -10.59 23.69 9.32
CA ASP A 220 -10.87 24.64 8.23
C ASP A 220 -10.84 23.93 6.87
N TRP A 221 -11.98 23.36 6.49
CA TRP A 221 -12.17 22.70 5.20
C TRP A 221 -11.93 23.63 4.01
N ARG A 222 -12.22 24.94 4.16
CA ARG A 222 -11.99 25.91 3.09
C ARG A 222 -10.50 26.06 2.86
N TYR A 223 -9.70 26.19 3.92
CA TYR A 223 -8.25 26.23 3.79
C TYR A 223 -7.71 24.96 3.13
N ILE A 224 -8.13 23.76 3.58
CA ILE A 224 -7.66 22.49 3.02
C ILE A 224 -7.95 22.37 1.52
N LEU A 225 -9.15 22.79 1.09
CA LEU A 225 -9.61 22.63 -0.29
C LEU A 225 -9.17 23.76 -1.22
N THR A 226 -8.85 24.96 -0.71
CA THR A 226 -8.50 26.13 -1.54
C THR A 226 -7.03 26.50 -1.49
N HIS A 227 -6.25 25.97 -0.55
CA HIS A 227 -4.85 26.36 -0.43
C HIS A 227 -4.02 25.85 -1.63
N PRO A 228 -3.35 26.73 -2.39
CA PRO A 228 -2.73 26.38 -3.68
C PRO A 228 -1.63 25.33 -3.54
N ALA A 229 -0.91 25.30 -2.41
CA ALA A 229 0.10 24.29 -2.16
C ALA A 229 -0.51 22.89 -1.96
N LEU A 230 -1.67 22.78 -1.31
CA LEU A 230 -2.37 21.51 -1.11
C LEU A 230 -2.98 21.02 -2.42
N ILE A 231 -3.58 21.93 -3.21
CA ILE A 231 -4.10 21.62 -4.54
C ILE A 231 -2.97 21.12 -5.44
N ALA A 232 -1.84 21.84 -5.51
CA ALA A 232 -0.70 21.43 -6.32
C ALA A 232 -0.16 20.05 -5.89
N ASN A 233 -0.10 19.78 -4.59
CA ASN A 233 0.29 18.46 -4.07
C ASN A 233 -0.71 17.37 -4.47
N ASN A 234 -2.01 17.64 -4.40
CA ASN A 234 -3.05 16.69 -4.81
C ASN A 234 -3.01 16.39 -6.31
N ILE A 235 -2.77 17.40 -7.16
CA ILE A 235 -2.60 17.21 -8.61
C ILE A 235 -1.35 16.35 -8.90
N ALA A 236 -0.22 16.66 -8.24
CA ALA A 236 0.99 15.85 -8.38
C ALA A 236 0.77 14.41 -7.92
N TYR A 237 0.05 14.22 -6.81
CA TYR A 237 -0.29 12.89 -6.31
C TYR A 237 -1.25 12.13 -7.24
N PHE A 238 -2.19 12.84 -7.87
CA PHE A 238 -3.08 12.27 -8.89
C PHE A 238 -2.29 11.78 -10.11
N ALA A 239 -1.37 12.59 -10.65
CA ALA A 239 -0.52 12.20 -11.78
C ALA A 239 0.35 10.98 -11.44
N PHE A 240 0.96 10.98 -10.26
CA PHE A 240 1.70 9.82 -9.74
C PHE A 240 0.81 8.58 -9.61
N GLY A 241 -0.37 8.74 -9.02
CA GLY A 241 -1.34 7.65 -8.81
C GLY A 241 -1.80 7.05 -10.14
N TYR A 242 -2.13 7.88 -11.13
CA TYR A 242 -2.51 7.43 -12.47
C TYR A 242 -1.43 6.52 -13.08
N MET A 243 -0.16 6.97 -13.08
CA MET A 243 0.96 6.19 -13.62
C MET A 243 1.20 4.90 -12.83
N LEU A 244 1.15 4.97 -11.50
CA LEU A 244 1.32 3.82 -10.62
C LEU A 244 0.27 2.74 -10.89
N PHE A 245 -1.01 3.12 -10.94
CA PHE A 245 -2.11 2.18 -11.17
C PHE A 245 -2.14 1.65 -12.59
N PHE A 246 -1.79 2.46 -13.60
CA PHE A 246 -1.62 1.99 -14.97
C PHE A 246 -0.52 0.92 -15.05
N ALA A 247 0.68 1.21 -14.54
CA ALA A 247 1.81 0.29 -14.55
C ALA A 247 1.55 -0.99 -13.74
N THR A 248 0.77 -0.89 -12.66
CA THR A 248 0.44 -2.06 -11.82
C THR A 248 -0.65 -2.92 -12.44
N LEU A 249 -1.70 -2.30 -12.99
CA LEU A 249 -2.92 -3.03 -13.34
C LEU A 249 -3.00 -3.43 -14.83
N TRP A 250 -2.42 -2.64 -15.72
CA TRP A 250 -2.56 -2.86 -17.17
C TRP A 250 -1.29 -3.43 -17.82
N LEU A 251 -0.11 -3.16 -17.25
CA LEU A 251 1.16 -3.61 -17.81
C LEU A 251 1.26 -5.14 -17.99
N PRO A 252 0.78 -6.00 -17.05
CA PRO A 252 0.79 -7.44 -17.27
C PRO A 252 -0.05 -7.86 -18.49
N GLY A 253 -1.27 -7.31 -18.61
CA GLY A 253 -2.17 -7.58 -19.74
C GLY A 253 -1.65 -7.03 -21.07
N TYR A 254 -0.92 -5.92 -21.03
CA TYR A 254 -0.26 -5.33 -22.20
C TYR A 254 0.82 -6.26 -22.76
N PHE A 255 1.71 -6.78 -21.90
CA PHE A 255 2.76 -7.72 -22.32
C PHE A 255 2.20 -9.04 -22.86
N LEU A 256 1.11 -9.55 -22.27
CA LEU A 256 0.44 -10.75 -22.77
C LEU A 256 -0.17 -10.54 -24.16
N SER A 257 -0.85 -9.40 -24.39
CA SER A 257 -1.61 -9.17 -25.62
C SER A 257 -0.78 -8.63 -26.79
N GLN A 258 0.15 -7.71 -26.53
CA GLN A 258 0.92 -7.03 -27.58
C GLN A 258 2.21 -7.76 -27.94
N HIS A 259 2.87 -8.38 -26.97
CA HIS A 259 4.16 -9.06 -27.17
C HIS A 259 4.04 -10.58 -27.23
N GLY A 260 2.84 -11.14 -27.03
CA GLY A 260 2.59 -12.59 -27.07
C GLY A 260 3.42 -13.39 -26.06
N LEU A 261 3.89 -12.74 -24.99
CA LEU A 261 4.71 -13.38 -23.96
C LEU A 261 3.88 -14.39 -23.17
N ASP A 262 4.51 -15.47 -22.71
CA ASP A 262 3.87 -16.38 -21.77
C ASP A 262 3.75 -15.73 -20.38
N LEU A 263 2.74 -16.17 -19.61
CA LEU A 263 2.41 -15.58 -18.33
C LEU A 263 3.57 -15.63 -17.32
N LYS A 264 4.36 -16.72 -17.33
CA LYS A 264 5.50 -16.87 -16.42
C LYS A 264 6.60 -15.88 -16.76
N SER A 265 6.95 -15.71 -18.04
CA SER A 265 7.90 -14.67 -18.46
C SER A 265 7.41 -13.27 -18.12
N VAL A 266 6.12 -12.96 -18.33
CA VAL A 266 5.55 -11.65 -17.94
C VAL A 266 5.79 -11.35 -16.45
N GLY A 267 5.61 -12.34 -15.57
CA GLY A 267 5.92 -12.18 -14.14
C GLY A 267 7.37 -11.76 -13.88
N TRP A 268 8.34 -12.38 -14.56
CA TRP A 268 9.76 -12.03 -14.44
C TRP A 268 10.10 -10.69 -15.09
N TYR A 269 9.57 -10.39 -16.29
CA TYR A 269 9.83 -9.12 -16.98
C TYR A 269 9.33 -7.93 -16.17
N LEU A 270 8.18 -8.06 -15.50
CA LEU A 270 7.66 -7.00 -14.64
C LEU A 270 8.54 -6.72 -13.43
N THR A 271 9.36 -7.68 -13.00
CA THR A 271 10.28 -7.48 -11.87
C THR A 271 11.29 -6.35 -12.17
N ILE A 272 11.74 -6.25 -13.43
CA ILE A 272 12.76 -5.29 -13.86
C ILE A 272 12.33 -3.83 -13.67
N PRO A 273 11.20 -3.32 -14.25
CA PRO A 273 10.81 -1.92 -14.10
C PRO A 273 10.55 -1.53 -12.65
N TRP A 274 10.00 -2.43 -11.82
CA TRP A 274 9.77 -2.16 -10.40
C TRP A 274 11.05 -2.16 -9.56
N LEU A 275 12.01 -3.04 -9.86
CA LEU A 275 13.34 -3.00 -9.23
C LEU A 275 14.11 -1.74 -9.60
N VAL A 276 14.07 -1.36 -10.87
CA VAL A 276 14.63 -0.09 -11.34
C VAL A 276 13.96 1.06 -10.60
N GLY A 277 12.62 1.06 -10.49
CA GLY A 277 11.85 2.01 -9.68
C GLY A 277 12.34 2.10 -8.24
N CYS A 278 12.60 0.98 -7.55
CA CYS A 278 13.15 0.97 -6.19
C CYS A 278 14.53 1.65 -6.09
N VAL A 279 15.42 1.42 -7.07
CA VAL A 279 16.74 2.06 -7.12
C VAL A 279 16.61 3.56 -7.35
N PHE A 280 15.76 3.97 -8.29
CA PHE A 280 15.50 5.38 -8.59
C PHE A 280 14.80 6.11 -7.44
N LEU A 281 13.91 5.45 -6.70
CA LEU A 281 13.30 6.02 -5.48
C LEU A 281 14.36 6.35 -4.43
N LYS A 282 15.30 5.43 -4.20
CA LYS A 282 16.41 5.63 -3.26
C LYS A 282 17.34 6.74 -3.75
N ALA A 283 17.72 6.73 -5.03
CA ALA A 283 18.57 7.75 -5.64
C ALA A 283 17.91 9.14 -5.60
N GLY A 284 16.62 9.23 -5.90
CA GLY A 284 15.83 10.46 -5.84
C GLY A 284 15.73 11.03 -4.43
N GLY A 285 15.64 10.17 -3.41
CA GLY A 285 15.72 10.58 -2.00
C GLY A 285 17.08 11.23 -1.66
N PHE A 286 18.19 10.58 -2.01
CA PHE A 286 19.53 11.15 -1.80
C PHE A 286 19.74 12.45 -2.58
N LEU A 287 19.27 12.51 -3.82
CA LEU A 287 19.36 13.70 -4.65
C LEU A 287 18.56 14.85 -4.04
N SER A 288 17.35 14.58 -3.55
CA SER A 288 16.49 15.53 -2.85
C SER A 288 17.14 16.11 -1.60
N ASP A 289 17.71 15.25 -0.74
CA ASP A 289 18.40 15.68 0.47
C ASP A 289 19.68 16.46 0.14
N TRP A 290 20.43 16.04 -0.87
CA TRP A 290 21.63 16.74 -1.33
C TRP A 290 21.30 18.15 -1.86
N LEU A 291 20.27 18.27 -2.71
CA LEU A 291 19.82 19.57 -3.22
C LEU A 291 19.29 20.47 -2.11
N TYR A 292 18.55 19.90 -1.14
CA TYR A 292 18.07 20.65 0.01
C TYR A 292 19.23 21.19 0.86
N ASN A 293 20.22 20.35 1.19
CA ASN A 293 21.38 20.75 1.97
C ASN A 293 22.25 21.80 1.25
N LYS A 294 22.31 21.75 -0.09
CA LYS A 294 23.07 22.71 -0.89
C LYS A 294 22.35 24.04 -1.12
N THR A 295 21.03 24.04 -1.25
CA THR A 295 20.24 25.23 -1.63
C THR A 295 19.47 25.87 -0.49
N GLY A 296 19.25 25.16 0.62
CA GLY A 296 18.41 25.60 1.75
C GLY A 296 16.91 25.70 1.44
N SER A 297 16.50 25.55 0.17
CA SER A 297 15.13 25.76 -0.28
C SER A 297 14.40 24.45 -0.50
N ARG A 298 13.24 24.30 0.16
CA ARG A 298 12.37 23.12 0.00
C ARG A 298 11.79 22.97 -1.41
N ARG A 299 11.63 24.07 -2.16
CA ARG A 299 11.11 24.03 -3.53
C ARG A 299 12.11 23.38 -4.49
N TYR A 300 13.39 23.74 -4.41
CA TYR A 300 14.45 23.14 -5.23
C TYR A 300 14.77 21.72 -4.81
N GLY A 301 14.87 21.46 -3.51
CA GLY A 301 15.17 20.12 -3.01
C GLY A 301 14.07 19.09 -3.27
N ARG A 302 12.79 19.49 -3.22
CA ARG A 302 11.67 18.52 -3.25
C ARG A 302 10.74 18.73 -4.43
N SER A 303 10.13 19.92 -4.54
CA SER A 303 9.10 20.18 -5.54
C SER A 303 9.65 20.03 -6.97
N HIS A 304 10.75 20.67 -7.31
CA HIS A 304 11.29 20.61 -8.67
C HIS A 304 11.65 19.18 -9.11
N ILE A 305 12.21 18.36 -8.22
CA ILE A 305 12.52 16.95 -8.51
C ILE A 305 11.24 16.16 -8.84
N ILE A 306 10.17 16.36 -8.07
CA ILE A 306 8.89 15.69 -8.30
C ILE A 306 8.35 16.09 -9.68
N TRP A 307 8.28 17.38 -9.98
CA TRP A 307 7.75 17.87 -11.26
C TRP A 307 8.59 17.42 -12.46
N THR A 308 9.92 17.46 -12.39
CA THR A 308 10.78 16.99 -13.49
C THR A 308 10.65 15.49 -13.70
N SER A 309 10.57 14.69 -12.63
CA SER A 309 10.37 13.25 -12.74
C SER A 309 9.03 12.88 -13.38
N GLN A 310 7.96 13.62 -13.07
CA GLN A 310 6.65 13.40 -13.66
C GLN A 310 6.59 13.81 -15.13
N LEU A 311 7.24 14.93 -15.50
CA LEU A 311 7.34 15.36 -16.91
C LEU A 311 8.18 14.39 -17.75
N LEU A 312 9.26 13.85 -17.19
CA LEU A 312 10.04 12.82 -17.87
C LEU A 312 9.25 11.53 -18.06
N ALA A 313 8.36 11.17 -17.13
CA ALA A 313 7.52 9.99 -17.24
C ALA A 313 6.42 10.11 -18.31
N THR A 314 6.11 11.33 -18.78
CA THR A 314 5.13 11.57 -19.85
C THR A 314 5.71 11.53 -21.27
N ILE A 315 7.03 11.47 -21.41
CA ILE A 315 7.75 11.37 -22.70
C ILE A 315 8.02 9.90 -23.01
#